data_AF-A0AAQ4F1C0-F1
#
_entry.id   AF-A0AAQ4F1C0-F1
#
_cell.length_a   1.000
_cell.length_b   1.000
_cell.length_c   1.000
_cell.angle_alpha   90.00
_cell.angle_beta   90.00
_cell.angle_gamma   90.00
#
_symmetry.space_group_name_H-M   'P 1'
#
loop_
_entity.id
_entity.type
_entity.pdbx_description
1 polymer ?
#
loop_
_entity_poly.entity_id
_entity_poly.type
_entity_poly.pdbx_seq_one_letter_code
_entity_poly.pdbx_strand_id
1 'polypeptide(L)'
;MWHCLFFIIFRGSSVILSNGEPFAPPAKRSVCPQFLDPHSAGYLPASKPAKHLATLKQTRRLFAQDPLYTLSRYVSTSLDHTRFFASLAAVPGSATQRAYLYLFLIIHCTMLRILAGALCLLLVHAADEEATEARLLVQKRILNKYLVEGRDIVVDYNIYNVGGSAALDIKVVDNSFHPQHFQVTSGLLSFKLNRLAPGSNVTHTVVVRPLTPGRFNFTSAEVSYRTSEDSQEIQYAHTAEPGEGGIIPVRDFDRKFSPHVTDWLAFAVMTLPSLGIPFLLWFNSKSKLIPKERPGDQAVNALINWHCWQS
;
A
#
# COMPACT_ATOMS: atom_id res chain seq x y z
N MET A 1 45.45 -33.92 -25.78
CA MET A 1 44.73 -33.89 -24.48
C MET A 1 43.59 -32.87 -24.39
N TRP A 2 43.43 -31.94 -25.35
CA TRP A 2 42.37 -30.91 -25.30
C TRP A 2 41.05 -31.27 -26.01
N HIS A 3 41.03 -32.32 -26.85
CA HIS A 3 39.81 -32.73 -27.56
C HIS A 3 38.90 -33.70 -26.77
N CYS A 4 39.41 -34.37 -25.72
CA CYS A 4 38.61 -35.31 -24.93
C CYS A 4 37.76 -34.63 -23.84
N LEU A 5 38.11 -33.41 -23.42
CA LEU A 5 37.34 -32.68 -22.39
C LEU A 5 36.05 -32.05 -22.94
N PHE A 6 35.99 -31.81 -24.26
CA PHE A 6 34.86 -31.15 -24.90
C PHE A 6 33.62 -32.07 -25.04
N PHE A 7 33.83 -33.39 -25.11
CA PHE A 7 32.75 -34.36 -25.34
C PHE A 7 32.01 -34.80 -24.07
N ILE A 8 32.58 -34.60 -22.88
CA ILE A 8 31.96 -35.04 -21.62
C ILE A 8 30.93 -34.03 -21.10
N ILE A 9 31.05 -32.75 -21.46
CA ILE A 9 30.19 -31.68 -20.91
C ILE A 9 28.87 -31.51 -21.70
N PHE A 10 28.81 -31.91 -22.98
CA PHE A 10 27.67 -31.59 -23.85
C PHE A 10 26.56 -32.66 -23.96
N ARG A 11 26.68 -33.82 -23.30
CA ARG A 11 25.68 -34.91 -23.43
C ARG A 11 24.45 -34.78 -22.50
N GLY A 12 24.36 -33.72 -21.69
CA GLY A 12 23.40 -33.65 -20.57
C GLY A 12 22.25 -32.64 -20.67
N SER A 13 22.21 -31.76 -21.67
CA SER A 13 21.31 -30.59 -21.61
C SER A 13 20.53 -30.40 -22.91
N SER A 14 19.44 -31.14 -23.05
CA SER A 14 18.33 -30.75 -23.95
C SER A 14 17.57 -29.60 -23.29
N VAL A 15 17.85 -28.37 -23.70
CA VAL A 15 17.11 -27.17 -23.31
C VAL A 15 16.01 -26.91 -24.35
N ILE A 16 14.76 -27.04 -23.91
CA ILE A 16 13.58 -26.60 -24.65
C ILE A 16 13.44 -25.09 -24.41
N LEU A 17 13.50 -24.31 -25.49
CA LEU A 17 13.27 -22.86 -25.50
C LEU A 17 11.79 -22.55 -25.26
N SER A 18 11.50 -21.76 -24.22
CA SER A 18 10.22 -21.06 -24.07
C SER A 18 10.48 -19.59 -23.79
N ASN A 19 9.78 -18.74 -24.53
CA ASN A 19 9.95 -17.30 -24.66
C ASN A 19 9.66 -16.55 -23.35
N GLY A 20 10.50 -15.57 -23.02
CA GLY A 20 10.33 -14.68 -21.88
C GLY A 20 10.33 -13.20 -22.30
N GLU A 21 9.24 -12.52 -21.99
CA GLU A 21 9.04 -11.05 -21.98
C GLU A 21 9.92 -10.35 -20.91
N PRO A 22 10.18 -9.03 -21.03
CA PRO A 22 11.22 -8.35 -20.26
C PRO A 22 10.78 -7.85 -18.86
N PHE A 23 11.71 -7.94 -17.92
CA PHE A 23 11.62 -7.49 -16.52
C PHE A 23 11.76 -5.95 -16.37
N ALA A 24 10.91 -5.35 -15.55
CA ALA A 24 11.07 -3.98 -15.02
C ALA A 24 11.57 -4.01 -13.54
N PRO A 25 12.40 -3.05 -13.10
CA PRO A 25 12.97 -3.05 -11.74
C PRO A 25 12.07 -2.35 -10.68
N PRO A 26 12.19 -2.71 -9.38
CA PRO A 26 11.30 -2.22 -8.32
C PRO A 26 11.72 -0.87 -7.70
N ALA A 27 10.72 -0.11 -7.24
CA ALA A 27 10.83 1.18 -6.59
C ALA A 27 11.26 1.11 -5.10
N LYS A 28 11.95 2.16 -4.64
CA LYS A 28 12.53 2.34 -3.30
C LYS A 28 11.46 2.55 -2.21
N ARG A 29 11.62 1.88 -1.06
CA ARG A 29 10.84 2.07 0.17
C ARG A 29 11.40 3.23 1.01
N SER A 30 10.48 4.03 1.56
CA SER A 30 10.72 5.08 2.56
C SER A 30 10.71 4.52 3.99
N VAL A 31 11.49 5.16 4.85
CA VAL A 31 11.77 4.82 6.25
C VAL A 31 10.75 5.49 7.19
N CYS A 32 10.30 4.80 8.24
CA CYS A 32 9.64 5.37 9.41
C CYS A 32 10.58 5.28 10.63
N PRO A 33 10.59 6.25 11.57
CA PRO A 33 11.40 6.19 12.77
C PRO A 33 10.67 5.59 13.98
N GLN A 34 11.48 5.10 14.91
CA GLN A 34 11.18 4.21 16.03
C GLN A 34 10.70 4.94 17.31
N PHE A 35 9.79 4.23 17.99
CA PHE A 35 9.64 3.93 19.43
C PHE A 35 10.50 4.68 20.48
N LEU A 36 9.81 5.16 21.53
CA LEU A 36 10.30 5.76 22.77
C LEU A 36 10.51 4.70 23.87
N ASP A 37 11.48 4.93 24.77
CA ASP A 37 11.49 4.35 26.13
C ASP A 37 11.79 5.42 27.20
N PRO A 38 11.32 5.24 28.46
CA PRO A 38 11.27 6.25 29.52
C PRO A 38 12.34 6.05 30.62
N HIS A 39 12.70 7.09 31.38
CA HIS A 39 13.05 7.05 32.83
C HIS A 39 13.69 8.38 33.28
N SER A 40 13.05 9.10 34.21
CA SER A 40 13.72 9.77 35.35
C SER A 40 12.71 10.55 36.20
N ALA A 41 12.64 10.20 37.48
CA ALA A 41 11.82 10.80 38.53
C ALA A 41 12.44 12.10 39.10
N GLY A 42 11.59 12.99 39.61
CA GLY A 42 11.97 14.16 40.41
C GLY A 42 10.78 14.70 41.22
N TYR A 43 11.00 14.88 42.53
CA TYR A 43 10.03 15.13 43.60
C TYR A 43 9.34 16.52 43.62
N LEU A 44 8.18 16.56 44.30
CA LEU A 44 7.21 17.66 44.56
C LEU A 44 7.75 18.85 45.40
N PRO A 45 7.05 20.01 45.46
CA PRO A 45 6.02 20.20 46.50
C PRO A 45 4.74 20.94 46.05
N ALA A 46 3.69 20.75 46.85
CA ALA A 46 2.33 21.26 46.65
C ALA A 46 2.16 22.75 47.02
N SER A 47 1.36 23.50 46.23
CA SER A 47 0.73 24.75 46.65
C SER A 47 -0.57 25.06 45.89
N LYS A 48 -1.70 25.02 46.62
CA LYS A 48 -3.03 25.68 46.51
C LYS A 48 -3.76 25.88 45.13
N PRO A 49 -5.11 25.81 45.12
CA PRO A 49 -5.90 25.70 43.89
C PRO A 49 -6.33 27.07 43.35
N ALA A 50 -5.84 27.43 42.15
CA ALA A 50 -6.30 28.61 41.43
C ALA A 50 -6.28 28.39 39.91
N LYS A 51 -6.97 27.34 39.42
CA LYS A 51 -7.13 27.08 37.97
C LYS A 51 -8.48 26.45 37.63
N HIS A 52 -9.59 27.08 38.02
CA HIS A 52 -10.92 26.71 37.53
C HIS A 52 -11.48 27.69 36.47
N LEU A 53 -10.73 28.73 36.11
CA LEU A 53 -11.12 29.72 35.08
C LEU A 53 -10.39 29.56 33.73
N ALA A 54 -9.36 28.72 33.66
CA ALA A 54 -8.60 28.49 32.42
C ALA A 54 -9.22 27.37 31.56
N THR A 55 -9.97 26.45 32.16
CA THR A 55 -10.63 25.32 31.49
C THR A 55 -11.87 25.72 30.70
N LEU A 56 -12.49 26.87 30.99
CA LEU A 56 -13.61 27.41 30.20
C LEU A 56 -13.17 28.17 28.93
N LYS A 57 -11.90 28.58 28.83
CA LYS A 57 -11.35 29.18 27.61
C LYS A 57 -10.84 28.13 26.61
N GLN A 58 -10.47 26.94 27.10
CA GLN A 58 -10.02 25.83 26.26
C GLN A 58 -11.20 25.11 25.58
N THR A 59 -12.32 24.90 26.28
CA THR A 59 -13.55 24.31 25.72
C THR A 59 -14.23 25.18 24.67
N ARG A 60 -14.02 26.51 24.71
CA ARG A 60 -14.51 27.43 23.66
C ARG A 60 -13.78 27.28 22.32
N ARG A 61 -12.57 26.70 22.32
CA ARG A 61 -11.79 26.46 21.08
C ARG A 61 -12.12 25.12 20.43
N LEU A 62 -12.61 24.13 21.18
CA LEU A 62 -12.96 22.82 20.63
C LEU A 62 -14.34 22.81 19.94
N PHE A 63 -15.28 23.67 20.36
CA PHE A 63 -16.54 23.88 19.64
C PHE A 63 -16.40 24.65 18.30
N ALA A 64 -15.20 25.13 17.96
CA ALA A 64 -14.92 25.82 16.70
C ALA A 64 -14.61 24.86 15.54
N GLN A 65 -14.63 23.54 15.78
CA GLN A 65 -14.27 22.50 14.82
C GLN A 65 -15.44 21.60 14.42
N ASP A 66 -16.67 21.95 14.80
CA ASP A 66 -17.89 21.32 14.29
C ASP A 66 -18.31 21.99 12.98
N PRO A 67 -18.45 21.25 11.85
CA PRO A 67 -18.86 21.81 10.58
C PRO A 67 -20.26 22.46 10.63
N LEU A 68 -21.10 22.04 11.59
CA LEU A 68 -22.44 22.61 11.84
C LEU A 68 -22.39 24.00 12.49
N TYR A 69 -21.39 24.28 13.34
CA TYR A 69 -21.23 25.60 13.98
C TYR A 69 -20.74 26.66 12.98
N THR A 70 -19.89 26.24 12.05
CA THR A 70 -19.36 27.09 10.97
C THR A 70 -20.45 27.42 9.95
N LEU A 71 -21.33 26.47 9.61
CA LEU A 71 -22.51 26.69 8.76
C LEU A 71 -23.52 27.64 9.40
N SER A 72 -23.82 27.49 10.69
CA SER A 72 -24.70 28.41 11.43
C SER A 72 -24.18 29.85 11.39
N ARG A 73 -22.86 30.05 11.51
CA ARG A 73 -22.25 31.38 11.42
C ARG A 73 -22.26 31.93 9.99
N TYR A 74 -22.11 31.09 8.96
CA TYR A 74 -22.18 31.48 7.55
C TYR A 74 -23.59 31.94 7.15
N VAL A 75 -24.62 31.22 7.60
CA VAL A 75 -26.03 31.59 7.41
C VAL A 75 -26.33 32.92 8.14
N SER A 76 -25.77 33.11 9.33
CA SER A 76 -25.96 34.31 10.15
C SER A 76 -25.21 35.55 9.62
N THR A 77 -24.04 35.38 8.98
CA THR A 77 -23.35 36.50 8.28
C THR A 77 -24.01 36.89 6.96
N SER A 78 -24.85 36.02 6.39
CA SER A 78 -25.68 36.35 5.22
C SER A 78 -26.91 37.21 5.55
N LEU A 79 -27.13 37.49 6.85
CA LEU A 79 -28.24 38.27 7.41
C LEU A 79 -27.90 39.73 7.68
N ASP A 80 -26.74 40.23 7.25
CA ASP A 80 -26.48 41.68 7.12
C ASP A 80 -27.16 42.22 5.86
N HIS A 81 -28.50 42.12 5.82
CA HIS A 81 -29.34 42.70 4.77
C HIS A 81 -28.97 44.17 4.50
N THR A 82 -28.62 44.92 5.54
CA THR A 82 -28.34 46.37 5.49
C THR A 82 -27.11 46.76 4.67
N ARG A 83 -26.06 45.93 4.61
CA ARG A 83 -24.82 46.28 3.89
C ARG A 83 -24.88 45.99 2.39
N PHE A 84 -25.62 44.95 2.00
CA PHE A 84 -25.85 44.63 0.59
C PHE A 84 -26.80 45.64 -0.09
N PHE A 85 -27.83 46.10 0.64
CA PHE A 85 -28.74 47.14 0.14
C PHE A 85 -28.06 48.51 -0.08
N ALA A 86 -27.04 48.84 0.71
CA ALA A 86 -26.31 50.10 0.58
C ALA A 86 -25.44 50.17 -0.69
N SER A 87 -24.90 49.04 -1.17
CA SER A 87 -23.99 49.01 -2.33
C SER A 87 -24.69 49.00 -3.69
N LEU A 88 -25.96 48.55 -3.78
CA LEU A 88 -26.71 48.52 -5.04
C LEU A 88 -27.45 49.85 -5.35
N ALA A 89 -27.58 50.75 -4.38
CA ALA A 89 -28.20 52.06 -4.59
C ALA A 89 -27.39 52.98 -5.53
N ALA A 90 -26.13 52.62 -5.83
CA ALA A 90 -25.22 53.36 -6.69
C ALA A 90 -25.33 53.00 -8.20
N VAL A 91 -26.19 52.07 -8.60
CA VAL A 91 -26.32 51.65 -10.01
C VAL A 91 -27.12 52.69 -10.81
N PRO A 92 -26.55 53.35 -11.85
CA PRO A 92 -27.27 54.34 -12.65
C PRO A 92 -28.44 53.69 -13.42
N GLY A 93 -29.66 54.24 -13.28
CA GLY A 93 -30.87 53.70 -13.91
C GLY A 93 -32.14 54.33 -13.34
N SER A 94 -33.26 54.22 -14.06
CA SER A 94 -34.56 54.75 -13.62
C SER A 94 -35.07 54.01 -12.37
N ALA A 95 -35.84 54.69 -11.52
CA ALA A 95 -36.31 54.15 -10.23
C ALA A 95 -37.08 52.82 -10.40
N THR A 96 -37.80 52.66 -11.51
CA THR A 96 -38.53 51.43 -11.87
C THR A 96 -37.58 50.28 -12.17
N GLN A 97 -36.50 50.52 -12.93
CA GLN A 97 -35.51 49.49 -13.27
C GLN A 97 -34.74 48.99 -12.03
N ARG A 98 -34.47 49.88 -11.07
CA ARG A 98 -33.89 49.50 -9.77
C ARG A 98 -34.85 48.62 -8.96
N ALA A 99 -36.14 48.95 -8.92
CA ALA A 99 -37.14 48.16 -8.21
C ALA A 99 -37.28 46.73 -8.77
N TYR A 100 -37.26 46.57 -10.10
CA TYR A 100 -37.26 45.25 -10.74
C TYR A 100 -36.01 44.43 -10.42
N LEU A 101 -34.83 45.06 -10.42
CA LEU A 101 -33.59 44.39 -10.03
C LEU A 101 -33.61 43.94 -8.56
N TYR A 102 -34.13 44.76 -7.65
CA TYR A 102 -34.27 44.36 -6.24
C TYR A 102 -35.25 43.19 -6.06
N LEU A 103 -36.42 43.23 -6.70
CA LEU A 103 -37.37 42.12 -6.66
C LEU A 103 -36.77 40.84 -7.26
N PHE A 104 -36.09 40.94 -8.41
CA PHE A 104 -35.42 39.81 -9.04
C PHE A 104 -34.35 39.19 -8.14
N LEU A 105 -33.52 40.02 -7.49
CA LEU A 105 -32.44 39.58 -6.62
C LEU A 105 -32.97 38.96 -5.32
N ILE A 106 -34.04 39.53 -4.74
CA ILE A 106 -34.72 38.94 -3.57
C ILE A 106 -35.31 37.57 -3.93
N ILE A 107 -35.99 37.44 -5.07
CA ILE A 107 -36.58 36.17 -5.52
C ILE A 107 -35.49 35.12 -5.80
N HIS A 108 -34.37 35.50 -6.41
CA HIS A 108 -33.25 34.57 -6.64
C HIS A 108 -32.57 34.15 -5.34
N CYS A 109 -32.42 35.05 -4.37
CA CYS A 109 -31.87 34.72 -3.06
C CYS A 109 -32.81 33.83 -2.24
N THR A 110 -34.13 34.02 -2.31
CA THR A 110 -35.09 33.14 -1.62
C THR A 110 -35.16 31.76 -2.28
N MET A 111 -35.14 31.69 -3.62
CA MET A 111 -35.09 30.42 -4.36
C MET A 111 -33.80 29.63 -4.08
N LEU A 112 -32.64 30.31 -4.04
CA LEU A 112 -31.37 29.68 -3.72
C LEU A 112 -31.35 29.12 -2.28
N ARG A 113 -31.99 29.81 -1.32
CA ARG A 113 -32.12 29.35 0.07
C ARG A 113 -33.01 28.12 0.19
N ILE A 114 -34.13 28.09 -0.54
CA ILE A 114 -35.05 26.94 -0.55
C ILE A 114 -34.36 25.73 -1.19
N LEU A 115 -33.65 25.92 -2.30
CA LEU A 115 -32.88 24.86 -2.95
C LEU A 115 -31.76 24.32 -2.04
N ALA A 116 -31.01 25.20 -1.37
CA ALA A 116 -29.98 24.78 -0.42
C ALA A 116 -30.56 24.03 0.78
N GLY A 117 -31.71 24.48 1.30
CA GLY A 117 -32.42 23.81 2.40
C GLY A 117 -32.95 22.44 2.00
N ALA A 118 -33.56 22.31 0.82
CA ALA A 118 -34.03 21.05 0.27
C ALA A 118 -32.87 20.07 0.01
N LEU A 119 -31.74 20.56 -0.52
CA LEU A 119 -30.53 19.76 -0.70
C LEU A 119 -29.98 19.27 0.65
N CYS A 120 -29.93 20.14 1.67
CA CYS A 120 -29.49 19.72 3.01
C CYS A 120 -30.42 18.65 3.60
N LEU A 121 -31.74 18.80 3.46
CA LEU A 121 -32.72 17.80 3.90
C LEU A 121 -32.54 16.45 3.20
N LEU A 122 -32.29 16.45 1.88
CA LEU A 122 -32.01 15.25 1.12
C LEU A 122 -30.70 14.58 1.56
N LEU A 123 -29.65 15.37 1.84
CA LEU A 123 -28.37 14.85 2.33
C LEU A 123 -28.47 14.26 3.73
N VAL A 124 -29.33 14.80 4.61
CA VAL A 124 -29.58 14.23 5.94
C VAL A 124 -30.33 12.90 5.84
N HIS A 125 -31.32 12.78 4.95
CA HIS A 125 -32.02 11.50 4.74
C HIS A 125 -31.14 10.43 4.09
N ALA A 126 -30.17 10.81 3.27
CA ALA A 126 -29.21 9.87 2.69
C ALA A 126 -28.19 9.33 3.72
N ALA A 127 -28.06 9.99 4.89
CA ALA A 127 -27.13 9.59 5.94
C ALA A 127 -27.76 8.65 6.97
N ASP A 128 -29.07 8.44 6.94
CA ASP A 128 -29.75 7.43 7.75
C ASP A 128 -29.66 6.09 7.01
N GLU A 129 -28.46 5.52 6.98
CA GLU A 129 -28.33 4.09 6.67
C GLU A 129 -29.06 3.35 7.78
N GLU A 130 -30.21 2.76 7.43
CA GLU A 130 -30.88 1.73 8.21
C GLU A 130 -29.80 0.83 8.82
N ALA A 131 -29.71 0.78 10.15
CA ALA A 131 -28.62 0.14 10.87
C ALA A 131 -28.57 -1.35 10.51
N THR A 132 -27.85 -1.66 9.43
CA THR A 132 -27.79 -3.01 8.89
C THR A 132 -27.10 -3.91 9.91
N GLU A 133 -27.64 -5.12 10.07
CA GLU A 133 -27.03 -6.14 10.93
C GLU A 133 -25.56 -6.37 10.55
N ALA A 134 -24.75 -6.80 11.52
CA ALA A 134 -23.34 -7.03 11.27
C ALA A 134 -23.17 -8.13 10.22
N ARG A 135 -22.35 -7.86 9.20
CA ARG A 135 -22.10 -8.79 8.10
C ARG A 135 -20.59 -8.87 7.89
N LEU A 136 -20.04 -10.07 7.99
CA LEU A 136 -18.61 -10.28 7.87
C LEU A 136 -18.24 -10.84 6.50
N LEU A 137 -17.28 -10.19 5.86
CA LEU A 137 -16.54 -10.74 4.74
C LEU A 137 -15.24 -11.33 5.25
N VAL A 138 -14.99 -12.59 4.95
CA VAL A 138 -13.80 -13.29 5.42
C VAL A 138 -13.01 -13.86 4.27
N GLN A 139 -11.71 -13.60 4.27
CA GLN A 139 -10.80 -14.05 3.24
C GLN A 139 -9.63 -14.81 3.87
N LYS A 140 -9.31 -15.97 3.29
CA LYS A 140 -8.11 -16.75 3.58
C LYS A 140 -7.19 -16.68 2.37
N ARG A 141 -5.90 -16.42 2.59
CA ARG A 141 -4.89 -16.33 1.52
C ARG A 141 -3.62 -17.05 1.95
N ILE A 142 -3.02 -17.79 1.01
CA ILE A 142 -1.65 -18.30 1.18
C ILE A 142 -0.74 -17.33 0.44
N LEU A 143 0.20 -16.71 1.17
CA LEU A 143 1.03 -15.64 0.61
C LEU A 143 2.24 -16.19 -0.17
N ASN A 144 2.63 -17.43 0.09
CA ASN A 144 3.78 -18.07 -0.55
C ASN A 144 3.45 -18.51 -1.99
N LYS A 145 4.35 -18.21 -2.92
CA LYS A 145 4.26 -18.69 -4.31
C LYS A 145 4.57 -20.19 -4.45
N TYR A 146 5.51 -20.69 -3.65
CA TYR A 146 5.93 -22.09 -3.64
C TYR A 146 5.80 -22.64 -2.23
N LEU A 147 5.14 -23.79 -2.12
CA LEU A 147 5.00 -24.53 -0.87
C LEU A 147 6.05 -25.64 -0.89
N VAL A 148 6.93 -25.63 0.10
CA VAL A 148 8.06 -26.55 0.17
C VAL A 148 8.07 -27.18 1.54
N GLU A 149 8.32 -28.48 1.56
CA GLU A 149 8.57 -29.23 2.78
C GLU A 149 9.63 -28.53 3.66
N GLY A 150 9.39 -28.45 4.96
CA GLY A 150 10.32 -27.84 5.92
C GLY A 150 10.48 -26.32 5.82
N ARG A 151 9.81 -25.63 4.88
CA ARG A 151 9.82 -24.16 4.77
C ARG A 151 8.51 -23.55 5.23
N ASP A 152 8.59 -22.36 5.81
CA ASP A 152 7.44 -21.70 6.40
C ASP A 152 6.43 -21.22 5.35
N ILE A 153 5.17 -21.63 5.54
CA ILE A 153 4.00 -21.19 4.80
C ILE A 153 3.28 -20.15 5.65
N VAL A 154 3.01 -19.00 5.05
CA VAL A 154 2.31 -17.87 5.66
C VAL A 154 0.88 -17.84 5.15
N VAL A 155 -0.06 -18.01 6.08
CA VAL A 155 -1.49 -17.97 5.84
C VAL A 155 -2.06 -16.71 6.46
N ASP A 156 -2.73 -15.90 5.65
CA ASP A 156 -3.32 -14.63 6.04
C ASP A 156 -4.84 -14.75 6.07
N TYR A 157 -5.44 -14.40 7.21
CA TYR A 157 -6.88 -14.34 7.42
C TYR A 157 -7.27 -12.88 7.57
N ASN A 158 -8.14 -12.39 6.69
CA ASN A 158 -8.65 -11.03 6.74
C ASN A 158 -10.16 -11.06 6.97
N ILE A 159 -10.61 -10.39 8.02
CA ILE A 159 -12.02 -10.28 8.41
C ILE A 159 -12.41 -8.82 8.27
N TYR A 160 -13.45 -8.53 7.51
CA TYR A 160 -13.97 -7.18 7.32
C TYR A 160 -15.45 -7.12 7.66
N ASN A 161 -15.85 -6.13 8.46
CA ASN A 161 -17.26 -5.90 8.77
C ASN A 161 -17.85 -4.89 7.77
N VAL A 162 -18.76 -5.36 6.92
CA VAL A 162 -19.52 -4.55 5.95
C VAL A 162 -20.90 -4.15 6.47
N GLY A 163 -21.32 -4.64 7.64
CA GLY A 163 -22.59 -4.26 8.24
C GLY A 163 -22.53 -2.91 8.96
N GLY A 164 -23.71 -2.35 9.23
CA GLY A 164 -23.91 -1.10 9.97
C GLY A 164 -23.79 -1.23 11.49
N SER A 165 -23.70 -2.46 12.01
CA SER A 165 -23.55 -2.76 13.45
C SER A 165 -22.28 -3.55 13.75
N ALA A 166 -21.89 -3.57 15.02
CA ALA A 166 -20.67 -4.25 15.46
C ALA A 166 -20.90 -5.77 15.58
N ALA A 167 -20.03 -6.57 14.98
CA ALA A 167 -20.03 -8.02 15.16
C ALA A 167 -19.37 -8.39 16.50
N LEU A 168 -19.94 -9.38 17.19
CA LEU A 168 -19.49 -9.79 18.52
C LEU A 168 -19.13 -11.27 18.57
N ASP A 169 -18.31 -11.63 19.55
CA ASP A 169 -17.91 -13.02 19.85
C ASP A 169 -17.44 -13.81 18.62
N ILE A 170 -16.67 -13.16 17.75
CA ILE A 170 -16.18 -13.75 16.52
C ILE A 170 -15.18 -14.85 16.87
N LYS A 171 -15.47 -16.08 16.47
CA LYS A 171 -14.59 -17.24 16.65
C LYS A 171 -14.24 -17.80 15.28
N VAL A 172 -12.94 -17.84 15.02
CA VAL A 172 -12.36 -18.42 13.79
C VAL A 172 -11.73 -19.76 14.13
N VAL A 173 -11.98 -20.77 13.32
CA VAL A 173 -11.38 -22.10 13.44
C VAL A 173 -10.99 -22.60 12.05
N ASP A 174 -9.72 -22.95 11.88
CA ASP A 174 -9.24 -23.59 10.66
C ASP A 174 -8.75 -25.02 10.93
N ASN A 175 -9.45 -25.99 10.34
CA ASN A 175 -9.15 -27.42 10.47
C ASN A 175 -8.29 -27.98 9.32
N SER A 176 -7.87 -27.13 8.36
CA SER A 176 -7.12 -27.58 7.18
C SER A 176 -5.71 -28.09 7.50
N PHE A 177 -5.14 -27.67 8.64
CA PHE A 177 -3.74 -27.89 8.99
C PHE A 177 -3.61 -28.91 10.13
N HIS A 178 -3.64 -30.20 9.78
CA HIS A 178 -3.49 -31.27 10.76
C HIS A 178 -2.06 -31.37 11.33
N PRO A 179 -1.90 -31.60 12.65
CA PRO A 179 -0.60 -31.62 13.32
C PRO A 179 0.32 -32.76 12.86
N GLN A 180 -0.22 -33.79 12.20
CA GLN A 180 0.56 -34.89 11.63
C GLN A 180 1.40 -34.46 10.42
N HIS A 181 0.89 -33.50 9.63
CA HIS A 181 1.53 -33.04 8.39
C HIS A 181 2.04 -31.61 8.47
N PHE A 182 1.54 -30.82 9.43
CA PHE A 182 1.88 -29.42 9.60
C PHE A 182 2.25 -29.13 11.05
N GLN A 183 3.31 -28.36 11.24
CA GLN A 183 3.70 -27.79 12.51
C GLN A 183 3.34 -26.31 12.53
N VAL A 184 2.64 -25.84 13.56
CA VAL A 184 2.38 -24.39 13.72
C VAL A 184 3.62 -23.75 14.33
N THR A 185 4.27 -22.86 13.57
CA THR A 185 5.47 -22.13 14.01
C THR A 185 5.10 -20.85 14.75
N SER A 186 4.08 -20.13 14.26
CA SER A 186 3.62 -18.87 14.85
C SER A 186 2.14 -18.63 14.59
N GLY A 187 1.47 -17.95 15.51
CA GLY A 187 0.05 -17.64 15.44
C GLY A 187 -0.86 -18.76 15.94
N LEU A 188 -2.16 -18.58 15.73
CA LEU A 188 -3.21 -19.45 16.24
C LEU A 188 -4.17 -19.84 15.11
N LEU A 189 -4.38 -21.13 14.89
CA LEU A 189 -5.38 -21.64 13.92
C LEU A 189 -6.82 -21.51 14.44
N SER A 190 -6.98 -21.35 15.76
CA SER A 190 -8.25 -20.99 16.38
C SER A 190 -8.06 -19.82 17.32
N PHE A 191 -8.80 -18.75 17.08
CA PHE A 191 -8.75 -17.54 17.90
C PHE A 191 -10.14 -16.92 18.03
N LYS A 192 -10.29 -16.06 19.04
CA LYS A 192 -11.54 -15.36 19.36
C LYS A 192 -11.29 -13.85 19.37
N LEU A 193 -12.26 -13.10 18.89
CA LEU A 193 -12.30 -11.64 18.87
C LEU A 193 -13.62 -11.21 19.50
N ASN A 194 -13.55 -10.38 20.54
CA ASN A 194 -14.75 -10.02 21.30
C ASN A 194 -15.69 -9.09 20.53
N ARG A 195 -15.14 -8.13 19.77
CA ARG A 195 -15.91 -7.10 19.06
C ARG A 195 -15.17 -6.61 17.84
N LEU A 196 -15.89 -6.41 16.74
CA LEU A 196 -15.41 -5.76 15.52
C LEU A 196 -16.39 -4.66 15.10
N ALA A 197 -15.90 -3.41 15.06
CA ALA A 197 -16.71 -2.25 14.72
C ALA A 197 -17.21 -2.29 13.25
N PRO A 198 -18.33 -1.61 12.92
CA PRO A 198 -18.76 -1.46 11.53
C PRO A 198 -17.68 -0.76 10.70
N GLY A 199 -17.46 -1.21 9.46
CA GLY A 199 -16.44 -0.65 8.57
C GLY A 199 -14.98 -0.91 8.99
N SER A 200 -14.74 -1.76 9.99
CA SER A 200 -13.38 -2.10 10.45
C SER A 200 -12.92 -3.47 9.99
N ASN A 201 -11.59 -3.64 9.87
CA ASN A 201 -10.95 -4.89 9.48
C ASN A 201 -9.97 -5.41 10.56
N VAL A 202 -9.83 -6.73 10.62
CA VAL A 202 -8.81 -7.40 11.42
C VAL A 202 -8.10 -8.43 10.55
N THR A 203 -6.78 -8.37 10.55
CA THR A 203 -5.92 -9.34 9.87
C THR A 203 -5.17 -10.20 10.89
N HIS A 204 -5.22 -11.51 10.71
CA HIS A 204 -4.52 -12.48 11.53
C HIS A 204 -3.66 -13.37 10.64
N THR A 205 -2.37 -13.47 10.95
CA THR A 205 -1.42 -14.23 10.16
C THR A 205 -0.91 -15.42 10.95
N VAL A 206 -0.95 -16.60 10.33
CA VAL A 206 -0.46 -17.85 10.91
C VAL A 206 0.68 -18.37 10.05
N VAL A 207 1.75 -18.82 10.70
CA VAL A 207 2.89 -19.44 10.04
C VAL A 207 2.90 -20.93 10.37
N VAL A 208 2.78 -21.75 9.33
CA VAL A 208 2.79 -23.21 9.44
C VAL A 208 3.93 -23.78 8.61
N ARG A 209 4.59 -24.81 9.13
CA ARG A 209 5.67 -25.53 8.46
C ARG A 209 5.19 -26.93 8.09
N PRO A 210 5.17 -27.29 6.81
CA PRO A 210 4.81 -28.64 6.39
C PRO A 210 5.95 -29.62 6.66
N LEU A 211 5.60 -30.78 7.20
CA LEU A 211 6.54 -31.85 7.57
C LEU A 211 6.68 -32.90 6.47
N THR A 212 5.64 -33.11 5.68
CA THR A 212 5.60 -34.14 4.63
C THR A 212 5.27 -33.51 3.27
N PRO A 213 5.96 -33.91 2.19
CA PRO A 213 5.60 -33.48 0.85
C PRO A 213 4.35 -34.22 0.37
N GLY A 214 3.56 -33.60 -0.51
CA GLY A 214 2.32 -34.18 -0.98
C GLY A 214 1.30 -33.16 -1.46
N ARG A 215 0.12 -33.65 -1.81
CA ARG A 215 -1.03 -32.82 -2.15
C ARG A 215 -1.91 -32.66 -0.93
N PHE A 216 -2.23 -31.42 -0.59
CA PHE A 216 -3.05 -31.08 0.55
C PHE A 216 -4.17 -30.14 0.13
N ASN A 217 -5.37 -30.37 0.68
CA ASN A 217 -6.53 -29.53 0.45
C ASN A 217 -6.55 -28.44 1.51
N PHE A 218 -6.37 -27.18 1.08
CA PHE A 218 -6.52 -26.04 1.96
C PHE A 218 -7.97 -25.62 1.97
N THR A 219 -8.77 -26.25 2.84
CA THR A 219 -10.20 -25.98 2.96
C THR A 219 -10.50 -24.58 3.52
N SER A 220 -11.76 -24.14 3.46
CA SER A 220 -12.20 -22.91 4.10
C SER A 220 -12.06 -23.00 5.63
N ALA A 221 -11.80 -21.85 6.27
CA ALA A 221 -11.92 -21.72 7.72
C ALA A 221 -13.37 -21.34 8.08
N GLU A 222 -13.83 -21.83 9.22
CA GLU A 222 -15.15 -21.56 9.76
C GLU A 222 -15.09 -20.36 10.70
N VAL A 223 -15.99 -19.40 10.50
CA VAL A 223 -16.15 -18.21 11.32
C VAL A 223 -17.56 -18.18 11.88
N SER A 224 -17.68 -18.10 13.20
CA SER A 224 -18.95 -17.93 13.89
C SER A 224 -18.97 -16.60 14.61
N TYR A 225 -20.08 -15.87 14.56
CA TYR A 225 -20.21 -14.55 15.18
C TYR A 225 -21.66 -14.21 15.51
N ARG A 226 -21.86 -13.18 16.34
CA ARG A 226 -23.17 -12.61 16.65
C ARG A 226 -23.35 -11.27 15.95
N THR A 227 -24.57 -11.03 15.47
CA THR A 227 -24.91 -9.84 14.66
C THR A 227 -25.18 -8.60 15.49
N SER A 228 -25.63 -8.74 16.74
CA SER A 228 -25.88 -7.63 17.66
C SER A 228 -25.71 -8.09 19.12
N GLU A 229 -25.74 -7.14 20.07
CA GLU A 229 -25.62 -7.43 21.51
C GLU A 229 -26.84 -8.21 22.05
N ASP A 230 -28.02 -7.97 21.46
CA ASP A 230 -29.28 -8.58 21.87
C ASP A 230 -29.57 -9.91 21.13
N SER A 231 -28.89 -10.18 20.01
CA SER A 231 -29.12 -11.40 19.23
C SER A 231 -28.36 -12.60 19.84
N GLN A 232 -29.12 -13.63 20.21
CA GLN A 232 -28.55 -14.93 20.62
C GLN A 232 -28.25 -15.84 19.42
N GLU A 233 -28.65 -15.43 18.22
CA GLU A 233 -28.44 -16.19 16.99
C GLU A 233 -26.97 -16.11 16.54
N ILE A 234 -26.35 -17.27 16.37
CA ILE A 234 -24.97 -17.38 15.87
C ILE A 234 -25.02 -17.51 14.35
N GLN A 235 -24.41 -16.55 13.67
CA GLN A 235 -24.22 -16.60 12.22
C GLN A 235 -22.91 -17.31 11.88
N TYR A 236 -22.94 -18.08 10.80
CA TYR A 236 -21.79 -18.81 10.28
C TYR A 236 -21.35 -18.20 8.94
N ALA A 237 -20.04 -17.98 8.82
CA ALA A 237 -19.40 -17.55 7.60
C ALA A 237 -18.22 -18.48 7.30
N HIS A 238 -17.93 -18.66 6.02
CA HIS A 238 -16.80 -19.45 5.56
C HIS A 238 -15.85 -18.55 4.79
N THR A 239 -14.55 -18.80 4.96
CA THR A 239 -13.55 -18.11 4.13
C THR A 239 -13.55 -18.69 2.72
N ALA A 240 -12.99 -17.93 1.78
CA ALA A 240 -12.60 -18.50 0.50
C ALA A 240 -11.68 -19.73 0.71
N GLU A 241 -11.87 -20.76 -0.10
CA GLU A 241 -11.06 -21.98 -0.12
C GLU A 241 -9.95 -21.82 -1.18
N PRO A 242 -8.66 -21.76 -0.81
CA PRO A 242 -7.56 -21.70 -1.77
C PRO A 242 -7.45 -22.94 -2.68
N GLY A 243 -8.07 -24.06 -2.28
CA GLY A 243 -8.10 -25.31 -3.04
C GLY A 243 -6.92 -26.24 -2.73
N GLU A 244 -6.68 -27.18 -3.64
CA GLU A 244 -5.58 -28.16 -3.51
C GLU A 244 -4.24 -27.50 -3.82
N GLY A 245 -3.31 -27.55 -2.85
CA GLY A 245 -1.93 -27.13 -3.04
C GLY A 245 -0.96 -28.28 -2.96
N GLY A 246 0.02 -28.28 -3.87
CA GLY A 246 1.12 -29.24 -3.86
C GLY A 246 2.30 -28.71 -3.06
N ILE A 247 2.69 -29.46 -2.03
CA ILE A 247 3.91 -29.24 -1.26
C ILE A 247 5.04 -30.01 -1.93
N ILE A 248 6.00 -29.25 -2.43
CA ILE A 248 7.15 -29.77 -3.19
C ILE A 248 8.19 -30.26 -2.18
N PRO A 249 8.77 -31.46 -2.36
CA PRO A 249 9.89 -31.91 -1.52
C PRO A 249 11.10 -31.00 -1.74
N VAL A 250 11.89 -30.79 -0.68
CA VAL A 250 13.05 -29.86 -0.71
C VAL A 250 14.00 -30.17 -1.86
N ARG A 251 14.30 -31.45 -2.10
CA ARG A 251 15.18 -31.90 -3.19
C ARG A 251 14.72 -31.44 -4.57
N ASP A 252 13.42 -31.53 -4.86
CA ASP A 252 12.90 -31.14 -6.16
C ASP A 252 12.81 -29.62 -6.32
N PHE A 253 12.57 -28.91 -5.21
CA PHE A 253 12.66 -27.46 -5.18
C PHE A 253 14.09 -27.01 -5.46
N ASP A 254 15.08 -27.55 -4.75
CA ASP A 254 16.48 -27.18 -4.92
C ASP A 254 16.97 -27.50 -6.34
N ARG A 255 16.58 -28.63 -6.95
CA ARG A 255 16.95 -28.92 -8.35
C ARG A 255 16.40 -27.88 -9.34
N LYS A 256 15.20 -27.34 -9.11
CA LYS A 256 14.55 -26.38 -10.02
C LYS A 256 15.02 -24.94 -9.80
N PHE A 257 15.33 -24.60 -8.56
CA PHE A 257 15.63 -23.23 -8.13
C PHE A 257 17.08 -23.07 -7.65
N SER A 258 17.95 -24.06 -7.88
CA SER A 258 19.38 -23.94 -7.58
C SER A 258 19.97 -22.81 -8.41
N PRO A 259 20.62 -21.82 -7.79
CA PRO A 259 21.33 -20.81 -8.53
C PRO A 259 22.59 -21.46 -9.11
N HIS A 260 22.70 -21.54 -10.43
CA HIS A 260 23.81 -22.19 -11.14
C HIS A 260 25.08 -21.31 -11.13
N VAL A 261 25.38 -20.66 -10.01
CA VAL A 261 26.46 -19.66 -9.89
C VAL A 261 27.81 -20.30 -10.14
N THR A 262 28.03 -21.53 -9.67
CA THR A 262 29.27 -22.29 -9.90
C THR A 262 29.49 -22.55 -11.38
N ASP A 263 28.41 -22.87 -12.10
CA ASP A 263 28.48 -23.20 -13.52
C ASP A 263 28.73 -21.91 -14.33
N TRP A 264 28.02 -20.83 -14.01
CA TRP A 264 28.26 -19.50 -14.59
C TRP A 264 29.68 -19.00 -14.31
N LEU A 265 30.21 -19.22 -13.11
CA LEU A 265 31.58 -18.87 -12.77
C LEU A 265 32.57 -19.69 -13.59
N ALA A 266 32.35 -20.99 -13.73
CA ALA A 266 33.17 -21.85 -14.56
C ALA A 266 33.18 -21.39 -16.03
N PHE A 267 32.02 -21.03 -16.58
CA PHE A 267 31.92 -20.42 -17.92
C PHE A 267 32.69 -19.11 -18.01
N ALA A 268 32.60 -18.23 -17.02
CA ALA A 268 33.35 -16.98 -16.99
C ALA A 268 34.86 -17.24 -16.99
N VAL A 269 35.35 -18.13 -16.12
CA VAL A 269 36.77 -18.47 -16.03
C VAL A 269 37.30 -19.11 -17.32
N MET A 270 36.53 -19.99 -17.97
CA MET A 270 36.95 -20.64 -19.21
C MET A 270 36.96 -19.70 -20.41
N THR A 271 36.08 -18.69 -20.44
CA THR A 271 35.99 -17.73 -21.56
C THR A 271 36.87 -16.49 -21.37
N LEU A 272 37.28 -16.20 -20.13
CA LEU A 272 38.11 -15.06 -19.78
C LEU A 272 39.46 -15.01 -20.52
N PRO A 273 40.20 -16.12 -20.76
CA PRO A 273 41.44 -16.06 -21.54
C PRO A 273 41.21 -15.64 -22.99
N SER A 274 40.17 -16.18 -23.62
CA SER A 274 39.83 -15.93 -25.02
C SER A 274 39.35 -14.50 -25.27
N LEU A 275 38.67 -13.88 -24.29
CA LEU A 275 38.23 -12.48 -24.37
C LEU A 275 39.28 -11.51 -23.80
N GLY A 276 39.96 -11.92 -22.74
CA GLY A 276 40.89 -11.09 -21.97
C GLY A 276 42.20 -10.83 -22.68
N ILE A 277 42.80 -11.83 -23.34
CA ILE A 277 44.09 -11.64 -24.04
C ILE A 277 43.95 -10.63 -25.20
N PRO A 278 42.97 -10.75 -26.13
CA PRO A 278 42.77 -9.75 -27.17
C PRO A 278 42.42 -8.37 -26.61
N PHE A 279 41.62 -8.31 -25.53
CA PHE A 279 41.24 -7.05 -24.89
C PHE A 279 42.44 -6.33 -24.26
N LEU A 280 43.30 -7.04 -23.53
CA LEU A 280 44.51 -6.45 -22.92
C LEU A 280 45.48 -5.94 -23.99
N LEU A 281 45.66 -6.69 -25.08
CA LEU A 281 46.48 -6.26 -26.20
C LEU A 281 45.93 -4.99 -26.85
N TRP A 282 44.62 -4.91 -27.08
CA TRP A 282 43.96 -3.73 -27.63
C TRP A 282 44.00 -2.53 -26.68
N PHE A 283 43.75 -2.74 -25.39
CA PHE A 283 43.75 -1.67 -24.39
C PHE A 283 45.12 -1.00 -24.31
N ASN A 284 46.19 -1.80 -24.37
CA ASN A 284 47.56 -1.31 -24.40
C ASN A 284 47.93 -0.66 -25.75
N SER A 285 47.31 -1.03 -26.88
CA SER A 285 47.62 -0.46 -28.19
C SER A 285 46.91 0.88 -28.46
N LYS A 286 45.73 1.11 -27.87
CA LYS A 286 44.98 2.36 -28.02
C LYS A 286 45.77 3.59 -27.54
N SER A 287 46.51 3.49 -26.43
CA SER A 287 47.30 4.61 -25.91
C SER A 287 48.48 4.99 -26.82
N LYS A 288 48.91 4.07 -27.70
CA LYS A 288 50.01 4.27 -28.66
C LYS A 288 49.53 4.74 -30.02
N LEU A 289 48.29 4.41 -30.40
CA LEU A 289 47.69 4.75 -31.70
C LEU A 289 46.94 6.08 -31.69
N ILE A 290 46.67 6.68 -30.52
CA ILE A 290 46.27 8.09 -30.44
C ILE A 290 47.54 8.90 -30.67
N PRO A 291 47.74 9.51 -31.85
CA PRO A 291 48.96 10.26 -32.11
C PRO A 291 48.96 11.45 -31.17
N LYS A 292 49.98 11.53 -30.30
CA LYS A 292 50.33 12.83 -29.71
C LYS A 292 50.83 13.66 -30.89
N GLU A 293 50.04 14.63 -31.35
CA GLU A 293 50.48 15.52 -32.42
C GLU A 293 51.90 16.00 -32.08
N ARG A 294 52.85 15.81 -33.00
CA ARG A 294 54.21 16.29 -32.76
C ARG A 294 54.12 17.81 -32.59
N PRO A 295 54.91 18.44 -31.71
CA PRO A 295 54.86 19.89 -31.50
C PRO A 295 55.00 20.69 -32.81
N GLY A 296 55.75 20.16 -33.79
CA GLY A 296 55.86 20.72 -35.13
C GLY A 296 54.62 20.52 -36.00
N ASP A 297 53.92 19.39 -35.87
CA ASP A 297 52.66 19.14 -36.60
C ASP A 297 51.52 20.00 -36.02
N GLN A 298 51.54 20.32 -34.72
CA GLN A 298 50.63 21.30 -34.12
C GLN A 298 50.83 22.70 -34.68
N ALA A 299 52.08 23.15 -34.80
CA ALA A 299 52.39 24.45 -35.37
C ALA A 299 52.03 24.52 -36.86
N VAL A 300 52.31 23.45 -37.63
CA VAL A 300 51.97 23.36 -39.05
C VAL A 300 50.46 23.23 -39.27
N ASN A 301 49.74 22.41 -38.49
CA ASN A 301 48.28 22.32 -38.54
C ASN A 301 47.62 23.64 -38.11
N ALA A 302 48.19 24.35 -37.13
CA ALA A 302 47.73 25.68 -36.73
C ALA A 302 48.00 26.73 -37.83
N LEU A 303 49.15 26.69 -38.51
CA LEU A 303 49.48 27.56 -39.64
C LEU A 303 48.62 27.28 -40.88
N ILE A 304 48.37 26.00 -41.19
CA ILE A 304 47.47 25.59 -42.28
C ILE A 304 46.05 26.07 -41.98
N ASN A 305 45.56 25.90 -40.73
CA ASN A 305 44.26 26.45 -40.32
C ASN A 305 44.23 27.99 -40.38
N TRP A 306 45.32 28.67 -40.02
CA TRP A 306 45.40 30.12 -40.05
C TRP A 306 45.41 30.69 -41.48
N HIS A 307 46.11 30.03 -42.41
CA HIS A 307 46.11 30.39 -43.82
C HIS A 307 44.79 30.07 -44.53
N CYS A 308 44.10 28.97 -44.16
CA CYS A 308 42.74 28.67 -44.65
C CYS A 308 41.68 29.68 -44.18
N TRP A 309 41.96 30.46 -43.13
CA TRP A 309 41.06 31.49 -42.58
C TRP A 309 41.30 32.90 -43.16
N GLN A 310 42.33 33.08 -44.00
CA GLN A 310 42.66 34.38 -44.62
C GLN A 310 42.31 34.46 -46.11
N SER A 311 41.83 33.37 -46.72
CA SER A 311 41.22 33.33 -48.06
C SER A 311 39.70 33.32 -47.97
#